data_AF-A0A6V7M0V3-F1
#
_entry.id   AF-A0A6V7M0V3-F1
#
_cell.length_a   1.000
_cell.length_b   1.000
_cell.length_c   1.000
_cell.angle_alpha   90.00
_cell.angle_beta   90.00
_cell.angle_gamma   90.00
#
_symmetry.space_group_name_H-M   'P 1'
#
loop_
_entity.id
_entity.type
_entity.pdbx_description
1 polymer ?
#
loop_
_entity_poly.entity_id
_entity_poly.type
_entity_poly.pdbx_seq_one_letter_code
_entity_poly.pdbx_strand_id
1 'polypeptide(L)'
;MLAKFIAQKLSHIDSSSPNNHEQYILDNHLKELRDSLETSVIPLGKLRFGLYFERALLFKAIADQISLPASLVRGEYRKSWIEIACPQQHQSPTKNYLPTKLLRPNFIVDLMDNPGELIPINSLKALHYLEYKSNVHH
;
A
#
# COMPACT_ATOMS: atom_id res chain seq x y z
N MET A 1 -5.07 1.12 -12.46
CA MET A 1 -4.68 0.04 -13.37
C MET A 1 -3.65 -0.93 -12.76
N LEU A 2 -2.82 -0.55 -11.76
CA LEU A 2 -2.09 -1.54 -10.92
C LEU A 2 -2.67 -1.64 -9.49
N ALA A 3 -2.83 -0.52 -8.79
CA ALA A 3 -3.43 -0.47 -7.45
C ALA A 3 -4.83 -1.13 -7.40
N LYS A 4 -5.70 -0.80 -8.36
CA LYS A 4 -7.02 -1.44 -8.52
C LYS A 4 -6.92 -2.97 -8.71
N PHE A 5 -5.95 -3.44 -9.49
CA PHE A 5 -5.74 -4.87 -9.69
C PHE A 5 -5.34 -5.56 -8.38
N ILE A 6 -4.47 -4.93 -7.59
CA ILE A 6 -4.05 -5.45 -6.28
C ILE A 6 -5.21 -5.47 -5.29
N ALA A 7 -5.99 -4.40 -5.23
CA ALA A 7 -7.18 -4.34 -4.37
C ALA A 7 -8.24 -5.38 -4.73
N GLN A 8 -8.37 -5.72 -6.02
CA GLN A 8 -9.23 -6.80 -6.51
C GLN A 8 -8.66 -8.19 -6.22
N LYS A 9 -7.33 -8.36 -6.27
CA LYS A 9 -6.67 -9.64 -6.04
C LYS A 9 -6.59 -10.03 -4.57
N LEU A 10 -6.36 -9.05 -3.71
CA LEU A 10 -6.32 -9.21 -2.28
C LEU A 10 -7.59 -8.58 -1.71
N SER A 11 -8.72 -9.28 -1.82
CA SER A 11 -10.05 -8.77 -1.47
C SER A 11 -10.01 -7.90 -0.22
N HIS A 12 -10.54 -6.68 -0.32
CA HIS A 12 -10.81 -5.88 0.87
C HIS A 12 -12.04 -6.48 1.52
N ILE A 13 -11.95 -6.80 2.81
CA ILE A 13 -13.15 -6.97 3.62
C ILE A 13 -13.65 -5.55 3.87
N ASP A 14 -14.94 -5.31 3.70
CA ASP A 14 -15.49 -3.94 3.80
C ASP A 14 -15.19 -3.33 5.17
N SER A 15 -14.55 -2.15 5.16
CA SER A 15 -14.13 -1.34 6.31
C SER A 15 -15.27 -0.81 7.19
N SER A 16 -16.50 -1.31 7.01
CA SER A 16 -17.65 -1.06 7.86
C SER A 16 -17.69 -1.94 9.12
N SER A 17 -16.77 -2.91 9.23
CA SER A 17 -16.66 -3.83 10.38
C SER A 17 -15.48 -3.47 11.30
N PRO A 18 -15.56 -3.74 12.61
CA PRO A 18 -14.48 -3.42 13.54
C PRO A 18 -13.16 -4.10 13.14
N ASN A 19 -12.07 -3.32 13.17
CA ASN A 19 -10.70 -3.66 12.71
C ASN A 19 -10.18 -5.05 13.12
N ASN A 20 -10.65 -5.59 14.25
CA ASN A 20 -10.25 -6.92 14.72
C ASN A 20 -10.70 -8.04 13.79
N HIS A 21 -11.82 -7.86 13.08
CA HIS A 21 -12.38 -8.88 12.21
C HIS A 21 -11.53 -9.09 10.95
N GLU A 22 -11.04 -8.01 10.34
CA GLU A 22 -10.22 -8.09 9.12
C GLU A 22 -8.84 -8.71 9.41
N GLN A 23 -8.20 -8.30 10.52
CA GLN A 23 -6.93 -8.86 10.94
C GLN A 23 -7.06 -10.36 11.25
N TYR A 24 -8.15 -10.76 11.92
CA TYR A 24 -8.44 -12.16 12.20
C TYR A 24 -8.62 -12.99 10.91
N ILE A 25 -9.36 -12.48 9.92
CA ILE A 25 -9.52 -13.18 8.63
C ILE A 25 -8.17 -13.34 7.92
N LEU A 26 -7.35 -12.28 7.91
CA LEU A 26 -6.02 -12.36 7.32
C LEU A 26 -5.14 -13.38 8.06
N ASP A 27 -5.10 -13.34 9.39
CA ASP A 27 -4.28 -14.25 10.19
C ASP A 27 -4.71 -15.72 9.99
N ASN A 28 -6.01 -16.00 9.93
CA ASN A 28 -6.54 -17.32 9.59
C ASN A 28 -6.16 -17.74 8.17
N HIS A 29 -6.28 -16.85 7.19
CA HIS A 29 -5.89 -17.13 5.82
C HIS A 29 -4.40 -17.48 5.72
N LEU A 30 -3.52 -16.74 6.40
CA LEU A 30 -2.09 -17.01 6.43
C LEU A 30 -1.79 -18.34 7.13
N LYS A 31 -2.52 -18.67 8.20
CA LYS A 31 -2.42 -19.96 8.89
C LYS A 31 -2.79 -21.12 7.96
N GLU A 32 -3.92 -21.04 7.26
CA GLU A 32 -4.34 -22.06 6.30
C GLU A 32 -3.33 -22.26 5.17
N LEU A 33 -2.73 -21.18 4.66
CA LEU A 33 -1.66 -21.28 3.65
C LEU A 33 -0.41 -21.95 4.21
N ARG A 34 0.03 -21.57 5.41
CA ARG A 34 1.18 -22.20 6.06
C ARG A 34 0.97 -23.69 6.27
N ASP A 35 -0.22 -24.07 6.76
CA ASP A 35 -0.55 -25.46 7.07
C ASP A 35 -0.68 -26.28 5.78
N SER A 36 -1.24 -25.71 4.71
CA SER A 36 -1.38 -26.40 3.41
C SER A 36 -0.10 -26.48 2.58
N LEU A 37 0.83 -25.54 2.75
CA LEU A 37 2.13 -25.53 2.06
C LEU A 37 3.24 -26.19 2.88
N GLU A 38 2.97 -26.51 4.16
CA GLU A 38 3.93 -27.05 5.13
C GLU A 38 5.18 -26.17 5.29
N THR A 39 5.04 -24.85 5.14
CA THR A 39 6.14 -23.88 5.23
C THR A 39 5.69 -22.52 5.75
N SER A 40 6.56 -21.83 6.49
CA SER A 40 6.36 -20.44 6.91
C SER A 40 6.54 -19.42 5.78
N VAL A 41 7.06 -19.85 4.62
CA VAL A 41 7.24 -19.00 3.43
C VAL A 41 5.95 -18.99 2.62
N ILE A 42 5.21 -17.87 2.66
CA ILE A 42 3.95 -17.72 1.93
C ILE A 42 4.21 -16.99 0.60
N PRO A 43 3.99 -17.63 -0.56
CA PRO A 43 4.11 -16.96 -1.85
C PRO A 43 3.04 -15.88 -1.99
N LEU A 44 3.43 -14.65 -2.34
CA LEU A 44 2.49 -13.53 -2.50
C LEU A 44 1.35 -13.82 -3.48
N GLY A 45 1.60 -14.62 -4.52
CA GLY A 45 0.59 -15.03 -5.50
C GLY A 45 -0.47 -16.00 -4.97
N LYS A 46 -0.32 -16.53 -3.76
CA LYS A 46 -1.31 -17.40 -3.09
C LYS A 46 -2.23 -16.62 -2.14
N LEU A 47 -1.90 -15.37 -1.83
CA LEU A 47 -2.72 -14.52 -0.98
C LEU A 47 -4.03 -14.16 -1.70
N ARG A 48 -5.15 -14.26 -0.95
CA ARG A 48 -6.50 -13.87 -1.38
C ARG A 48 -7.06 -12.71 -0.57
N PHE A 49 -6.50 -12.49 0.62
CA PHE A 49 -6.83 -11.40 1.53
C PHE A 49 -5.57 -10.60 1.83
N GLY A 50 -5.70 -9.30 2.02
CA GLY A 50 -4.57 -8.45 2.36
C GLY A 50 -5.00 -7.09 2.89
N LEU A 51 -4.28 -6.63 3.90
CA LEU A 51 -4.42 -5.30 4.48
C LEU A 51 -3.33 -4.39 3.91
N TYR A 52 -3.00 -3.33 4.66
CA TYR A 52 -1.97 -2.35 4.29
C TYR A 52 -0.65 -3.00 3.85
N PHE A 53 -0.12 -3.94 4.66
CA PHE A 53 1.17 -4.55 4.38
C PHE A 53 1.17 -5.46 3.15
N GLU A 54 0.24 -6.41 3.05
CA GLU A 54 0.20 -7.37 1.96
C GLU A 54 -0.03 -6.67 0.62
N ARG A 55 -0.91 -5.66 0.61
CA ARG A 55 -1.20 -4.87 -0.59
C ARG A 55 0.00 -4.03 -1.01
N ALA A 56 0.64 -3.34 -0.08
CA ALA A 56 1.83 -2.54 -0.38
C ALA A 56 2.98 -3.45 -0.84
N LEU A 57 3.17 -4.61 -0.23
CA LEU A 57 4.21 -5.56 -0.62
C LEU A 57 3.98 -6.12 -2.03
N LEU A 58 2.74 -6.52 -2.36
CA LEU A 58 2.40 -6.98 -3.71
C LEU A 58 2.55 -5.86 -4.74
N PHE A 59 2.16 -4.62 -4.39
CA PHE A 59 2.39 -3.45 -5.25
C PHE A 59 3.87 -3.28 -5.55
N LYS A 60 4.71 -3.25 -4.52
CA LYS A 60 6.15 -3.07 -4.66
C LYS A 60 6.75 -4.16 -5.54
N ALA A 61 6.39 -5.43 -5.29
CA ALA A 61 6.87 -6.55 -6.09
C ALA A 61 6.53 -6.39 -7.58
N ILE A 62 5.30 -6.02 -7.92
CA ILE A 62 4.91 -5.81 -9.33
C ILE A 62 5.55 -4.54 -9.91
N ALA A 63 5.63 -3.46 -9.13
CA ALA A 63 6.25 -2.20 -9.54
C ALA A 63 7.72 -2.41 -9.94
N ASP A 64 8.46 -3.22 -9.18
CA ASP A 64 9.86 -3.55 -9.48
C ASP A 64 9.99 -4.33 -10.78
N GLN A 65 9.06 -5.25 -11.09
CA GLN A 65 9.06 -6.00 -12.36
C GLN A 65 8.85 -5.10 -13.58
N ILE A 66 8.06 -4.03 -13.45
CA ILE A 66 7.78 -3.07 -14.53
C ILE A 66 8.69 -1.84 -14.48
N SER A 67 9.74 -1.86 -13.64
CA SER A 67 10.67 -0.73 -13.44
C SER A 67 9.99 0.58 -13.05
N LEU A 68 8.87 0.52 -12.31
CA LEU A 68 8.21 1.69 -11.74
C LEU A 68 8.92 2.09 -10.43
N PRO A 69 9.51 3.29 -10.33
CA PRO A 69 10.13 3.75 -9.09
C PRO A 69 9.07 3.93 -7.99
N ALA A 70 9.10 3.03 -7.01
CA ALA A 70 8.20 3.02 -5.87
C ALA A 70 8.94 2.60 -4.62
N SER A 71 8.62 3.21 -3.48
CA SER A 71 9.19 2.90 -2.17
C SER A 71 8.13 2.26 -1.30
N LEU A 72 8.42 1.08 -0.76
CA LEU A 72 7.62 0.48 0.30
C LEU A 72 8.06 1.06 1.63
N VAL A 73 7.17 1.78 2.30
CA VAL A 73 7.41 2.35 3.63
C VAL A 73 6.68 1.51 4.66
N ARG A 74 7.40 1.08 5.69
CA ARG A 74 6.83 0.39 6.85
C ARG A 74 6.59 1.40 7.97
N GLY A 75 5.33 1.58 8.33
CA GLY A 75 4.95 2.33 9.51
C GLY A 75 4.79 1.42 10.72
N GLU A 76 4.10 1.95 11.72
CA GLU A 76 3.76 1.24 12.95
C GLU A 76 2.50 0.37 12.78
N TYR A 77 2.24 -0.51 13.75
CA TYR A 77 1.01 -1.30 13.84
C TYR A 77 0.63 -2.06 12.55
N ARG A 78 1.63 -2.67 11.88
CA ARG A 78 1.47 -3.40 10.60
C ARG A 78 0.94 -2.55 9.42
N LYS A 79 0.92 -1.21 9.54
CA LYS A 79 0.66 -0.34 8.38
C LYS A 79 1.89 -0.27 7.49
N SER A 80 1.67 -0.33 6.20
CA SER A 80 2.69 -0.05 5.18
C SER A 80 2.01 0.56 3.96
N TRP A 81 2.75 1.38 3.24
CA TRP A 81 2.23 2.08 2.08
C TRP A 81 3.30 2.20 1.00
N ILE A 82 2.86 2.65 -0.18
CA ILE A 82 3.73 2.90 -1.31
C ILE A 82 3.85 4.40 -1.51
N GLU A 83 5.08 4.89 -1.60
CA GLU A 83 5.39 6.24 -2.04
C GLU A 83 5.99 6.20 -3.45
N ILE A 84 5.57 7.14 -4.29
CA ILE A 84 6.10 7.31 -5.66
C ILE A 84 6.51 8.76 -5.89
N ALA A 85 7.47 8.93 -6.79
CA ALA A 85 7.89 10.23 -7.28
C ALA A 85 7.24 10.52 -8.62
N CYS A 86 6.33 11.50 -8.68
CA CYS A 86 5.76 12.01 -9.91
C CYS A 86 6.40 13.35 -10.27
N PRO A 87 6.89 13.55 -11.51
CA PRO A 87 7.38 14.85 -11.95
C PRO A 87 6.27 15.90 -11.77
N GLN A 88 6.56 16.96 -11.02
CA GLN A 88 5.62 18.08 -10.92
C GLN A 88 5.59 18.78 -12.28
N GLN A 89 4.42 18.74 -12.94
CA GLN A 89 4.20 19.45 -14.19
C GLN A 89 4.00 20.95 -13.89
N HIS A 90 5.06 21.62 -13.42
CA HIS A 90 5.03 23.08 -13.32
C HIS A 90 4.95 23.65 -14.74
N GLN A 91 3.92 24.46 -14.99
CA GLN A 91 3.61 25.16 -16.25
C GLN A 91 4.63 26.28 -16.55
N SER A 92 5.91 26.08 -16.28
CA SER A 92 6.97 26.98 -16.71
C SER A 92 7.80 26.26 -17.79
N PRO A 93 7.83 26.75 -19.05
CA PRO A 93 8.49 26.07 -20.17
C PRO A 93 10.02 25.99 -20.06
N THR A 94 10.61 26.39 -18.92
CA THR A 94 12.04 26.64 -18.76
C THR A 94 12.72 25.88 -17.62
N LYS A 95 12.06 24.92 -16.95
CA LYS A 95 12.72 24.12 -15.91
C LYS A 95 12.99 22.69 -16.38
N ASN A 96 14.29 22.38 -16.43
CA ASN A 96 14.84 21.05 -16.67
C ASN A 96 14.15 20.03 -15.75
N TYR A 97 13.42 19.08 -16.32
CA TYR A 97 12.93 17.93 -15.58
C TYR A 97 14.13 17.21 -14.98
N LEU A 98 14.17 17.10 -13.65
CA LEU A 98 15.15 16.26 -12.99
C LEU A 98 14.97 14.82 -13.50
N PRO A 99 16.06 14.09 -13.81
CA PRO A 99 15.99 12.66 -14.04
C PRO A 99 15.19 11.99 -12.92
N THR A 100 14.34 11.01 -13.26
CA THR A 100 13.48 10.31 -12.29
C THR A 100 14.23 9.75 -11.09
N LYS A 101 15.52 9.42 -11.25
CA LYS A 101 16.43 8.98 -10.18
C LYS A 101 16.73 10.04 -9.11
N LEU A 102 16.52 11.32 -9.40
CA LEU A 102 16.75 12.45 -8.50
C LEU A 102 15.46 13.01 -7.91
N LEU A 103 14.30 12.51 -8.34
CA LEU A 103 13.02 12.92 -7.77
C LEU A 103 12.82 12.25 -6.41
N ARG A 104 12.48 13.07 -5.41
CA ARG A 104 12.01 12.55 -4.13
C ARG A 104 10.55 12.12 -4.26
N PRO A 105 10.12 11.05 -3.57
CA PRO A 105 8.71 10.71 -3.50
C PRO A 105 7.89 11.90 -3.02
N ASN A 106 6.75 12.12 -3.66
CA ASN A 106 5.84 13.24 -3.38
C ASN A 106 4.37 12.81 -3.31
N PHE A 107 4.07 11.54 -3.60
CA PHE A 107 2.74 10.97 -3.47
C PHE A 107 2.76 9.62 -2.76
N ILE A 108 1.73 9.36 -1.97
CA ILE A 108 1.34 8.04 -1.49
C ILE A 108 0.34 7.45 -2.48
N VAL A 109 0.48 6.18 -2.82
CA VAL A 109 -0.53 5.45 -3.59
C VAL A 109 -1.56 4.88 -2.62
N ASP A 110 -2.80 5.32 -2.75
CA ASP A 110 -3.92 4.74 -2.01
C ASP A 110 -4.15 3.30 -2.48
N LEU A 111 -4.05 2.35 -1.56
CA LEU A 111 -4.32 0.94 -1.78
C LEU A 111 -5.51 0.43 -0.95
N MET A 112 -6.17 1.29 -0.17
CA MET A 112 -7.20 0.90 0.79
C MET A 112 -8.55 1.50 0.41
N ASP A 113 -8.70 2.82 0.52
CA ASP A 113 -10.00 3.51 0.41
C ASP A 113 -10.37 3.75 -1.06
N ASN A 114 -9.45 4.34 -1.83
CA ASN A 114 -9.63 4.64 -3.24
C ASN A 114 -8.46 4.10 -4.08
N PRO A 115 -8.39 2.78 -4.34
CA PRO A 115 -7.24 2.15 -4.97
C PRO A 115 -6.78 2.84 -6.27
N GLY A 116 -5.57 3.40 -6.23
CA GLY A 116 -4.90 4.07 -7.34
C GLY A 116 -5.02 5.60 -7.34
N GLU A 117 -5.68 6.19 -6.35
CA GLU A 117 -5.56 7.62 -6.08
C GLU A 117 -4.14 7.94 -5.60
N LEU A 118 -3.61 9.09 -6.04
CA LEU A 118 -2.32 9.61 -5.60
C LEU A 118 -2.56 10.71 -4.56
N ILE A 119 -2.19 10.42 -3.32
CA ILE A 119 -2.36 11.32 -2.18
C ILE A 119 -1.07 12.14 -2.03
N PRO A 120 -1.10 13.49 -2.14
CA PRO A 120 0.09 14.30 -1.93
C PRO A 120 0.66 14.08 -0.53
N ILE A 121 1.97 13.83 -0.43
CA ILE A 121 2.66 13.73 0.87
C ILE A 121 2.49 15.07 1.62
N ASN A 122 2.33 15.01 2.95
CA ASN A 122 2.01 16.13 3.84
C ASN A 122 0.61 16.75 3.67
N SER A 123 -0.27 16.18 2.84
CA SER A 123 -1.69 16.56 2.86
C SER A 123 -2.41 16.01 4.10
N LEU A 124 -3.52 16.63 4.50
CA LEU A 124 -4.39 16.09 5.55
C LEU A 124 -4.85 14.66 5.27
N LYS A 125 -5.09 14.34 3.99
CA LYS A 125 -5.46 13.00 3.56
C LYS A 125 -4.31 12.01 3.76
N ALA A 126 -3.07 12.41 3.48
CA ALA A 126 -1.89 11.60 3.78
C ALA A 126 -1.79 11.34 5.29
N LEU A 127 -1.92 12.38 6.13
CA LEU A 127 -1.90 12.22 7.58
C LEU A 127 -2.97 11.23 8.05
N HIS A 128 -4.21 11.34 7.55
CA HIS A 128 -5.27 10.40 7.91
C HIS A 128 -5.05 8.98 7.38
N TYR A 129 -4.40 8.83 6.23
CA TYR A 129 -4.05 7.51 5.68
C TYR A 129 -2.98 6.82 6.53
N LEU A 130 -1.98 7.60 6.97
CA LEU A 130 -0.86 7.14 7.78
C LEU A 130 -1.28 6.90 9.23
N GLU A 131 -1.94 7.86 9.87
CA GLU A 131 -2.45 7.76 11.22
C GLU A 131 -3.67 6.84 11.31
N TYR A 132 -3.83 6.15 12.41
CA TYR A 132 -5.16 5.81 12.91
C TYR A 132 -5.21 6.35 14.33
N LYS A 133 -6.33 7.01 14.68
CA LYS A 133 -6.56 7.67 15.96
C LYS A 133 -5.91 6.90 17.12
N SER A 134 -4.93 7.51 17.76
CA SER A 134 -4.61 7.31 19.17
C SER A 134 -5.78 7.83 20.04
N ASN A 135 -6.98 7.29 19.85
CA ASN A 135 -8.10 7.46 20.78
C ASN A 135 -8.35 6.12 21.48
N VAL A 136 -7.30 5.54 22.05
CA VAL A 136 -7.45 4.63 23.17
C VAL A 136 -7.27 5.49 24.42
N HIS A 137 -8.37 5.65 25.14
CA HIS A 137 -8.58 6.45 26.34
C HIS A 137 -7.41 6.46 27.34
N HIS A 138 -7.11 7.65 27.88
CA HIS A 138 -6.80 7.80 29.30
C HIS A 138 -8.09 8.09 30.06
#